data_AF-A0A9D5JMM2-F1
#
_entry.id   AF-A0A9D5JMM2-F1
#
_cell.length_a   1.000
_cell.length_b   1.000
_cell.length_c   1.000
_cell.angle_alpha   90.00
_cell.angle_beta   90.00
_cell.angle_gamma   90.00
#
_symmetry.space_group_name_H-M   'P 1'
#
loop_
_entity.id
_entity.type
_entity.pdbx_description
1 polymer ?
#
loop_
_entity_poly.entity_id
_entity_poly.type
_entity_poly.pdbx_seq_one_letter_code
_entity_poly.pdbx_strand_id
1 'polypeptide(L)' 'MDKERRYVTYLAGELRKLGVENVGPSHCTGFEASQVLKEYYKTNYFQIRMGECINL' A
#
# COMPACT_ATOMS: atom_id res chain seq x y z
N MET A 1 17.30 -1.31 5.43
CA MET A 1 16.46 -1.50 4.22
C MET A 1 15.73 -2.85 4.27
N ASP A 2 16.40 -4.00 4.33
CA ASP A 2 15.72 -5.31 4.32
C ASP A 2 14.67 -5.54 5.43
N LYS A 3 14.93 -5.08 6.66
CA LYS A 3 14.01 -5.32 7.79
C LYS A 3 12.69 -4.57 7.64
N GLU A 4 12.74 -3.31 7.23
CA GLU A 4 11.54 -2.50 6.98
C GLU A 4 10.74 -3.06 5.81
N ARG A 5 11.40 -3.38 4.69
CA ARG A 5 10.72 -3.97 3.54
C ARG A 5 9.99 -5.27 3.92
N ARG A 6 10.67 -6.16 4.65
CA ARG A 6 10.05 -7.41 5.17
C ARG A 6 8.85 -7.13 6.08
N TYR A 7 8.96 -6.13 6.95
CA TYR A 7 7.87 -5.77 7.85
C TYR A 7 6.65 -5.23 7.08
N VAL A 8 6.86 -4.35 6.11
CA VAL A 8 5.77 -3.82 5.27
C VAL A 8 5.13 -4.93 4.43
N THR A 9 5.94 -5.85 3.87
CA THR A 9 5.41 -7.02 3.14
C THR A 9 4.55 -7.91 4.04
N TYR A 10 4.97 -8.13 5.29
CA TYR A 10 4.17 -8.86 6.27
C TYR A 10 2.83 -8.17 6.53
N LEU A 11 2.83 -6.86 6.80
CA LEU A 11 1.60 -6.08 7.00
C LEU A 11 0.68 -6.12 5.78
N ALA A 12 1.23 -6.03 4.56
CA ALA A 12 0.46 -6.13 3.32
C ALA A 12 -0.29 -7.47 3.21
N GLY A 13 0.34 -8.56 3.66
CA GLY A 13 -0.28 -9.88 3.73
C GLY A 13 -1.37 -9.98 4.79
N GLU A 14 -1.16 -9.41 5.98
CA GLU A 14 -2.19 -9.37 7.02
C GLU A 14 -3.43 -8.57 6.57
N LEU A 15 -3.24 -7.44 5.89
CA LEU A 15 -4.34 -6.66 5.31
C LEU A 15 -5.15 -7.47 4.29
N ARG A 16 -4.50 -8.29 3.44
CA ARG A 16 -5.20 -9.20 2.52
C ARG A 16 -6.02 -10.26 3.25
N LYS A 17 -5.49 -10.84 4.33
CA LYS A 17 -6.22 -11.82 5.16
C LYS A 17 -7.47 -11.22 5.80
N LEU A 18 -7.45 -9.91 6.08
CA LEU A 18 -8.59 -9.15 6.58
C LEU A 18 -9.60 -8.78 5.48
N GLY A 19 -9.36 -9.15 4.22
CA GLY A 19 -10.25 -8.86 3.09
C GLY A 19 -10.06 -7.47 2.49
N VAL A 20 -8.93 -6.78 2.75
CA VAL A 20 -8.65 -5.50 2.11
C VAL A 20 -8.39 -5.71 0.62
N GLU A 21 -9.28 -5.20 -0.22
CA GLU A 21 -9.19 -5.33 -1.67
C GLU A 21 -8.25 -4.28 -2.28
N ASN A 22 -8.35 -3.05 -1.80
CA ASN A 22 -7.77 -1.83 -2.36
C ASN A 22 -6.90 -1.08 -1.33
N VAL A 23 -5.77 -0.50 -1.75
CA VAL A 23 -4.89 0.27 -0.86
C VAL A 23 -4.45 1.58 -1.50
N GLY A 24 -4.42 2.65 -0.70
CA GLY A 24 -3.92 3.96 -1.10
C GLY A 24 -3.11 4.60 0.02
N PRO A 25 -1.79 4.36 0.10
CA PRO A 25 -0.97 4.99 1.13
C PRO A 25 -0.86 6.50 0.91
N SER A 26 -0.80 7.26 2.01
CA SER A 26 -0.73 8.73 1.98
C SER A 26 0.24 9.29 3.03
N HIS A 27 0.51 10.59 2.92
CA HIS A 27 1.25 11.42 3.89
C HIS A 27 2.58 10.81 4.38
N CYS A 28 2.59 10.17 5.54
CA CYS A 28 3.79 9.70 6.23
C CYS A 28 4.20 8.26 5.87
N THR A 29 3.47 7.56 5.00
CA THR A 29 3.76 6.15 4.68
C THR A 29 5.17 5.94 4.14
N GLY A 30 5.71 6.93 3.40
CA GLY A 30 7.08 6.88 2.88
C GLY A 30 7.21 6.10 1.56
N PHE A 31 8.27 6.40 0.83
CA PHE A 31 8.47 5.89 -0.54
C PHE A 31 8.61 4.38 -0.58
N GLU A 32 9.46 3.80 0.26
CA GLU A 32 9.75 2.37 0.26
C GLU A 32 8.50 1.52 0.58
N ALA A 33 7.76 1.89 1.62
CA ALA A 33 6.52 1.20 1.98
C ALA A 33 5.46 1.34 0.88
N SER A 34 5.39 2.50 0.22
CA SER A 34 4.50 2.72 -0.92
C SER A 34 4.87 1.83 -2.11
N GLN A 35 6.17 1.61 -2.38
CA GLN A 35 6.59 0.67 -3.44
C GLN A 35 6.21 -0.77 -3.09
N VAL A 36 6.43 -1.21 -1.85
CA VAL A 36 6.03 -2.55 -1.41
C VAL A 36 4.52 -2.75 -1.57
N LEU A 37 3.72 -1.79 -1.11
CA LEU A 37 2.26 -1.85 -1.25
C LEU A 37 1.84 -1.86 -2.72
N LYS A 38 2.50 -1.08 -3.59
CA LYS A 38 2.23 -1.05 -5.04
C LYS A 38 2.53 -2.39 -5.71
N GLU A 39 3.67 -3.01 -5.40
CA GLU A 39 4.04 -4.32 -5.92
C GLU A 39 3.07 -5.41 -5.43
N TYR A 40 2.63 -5.33 -4.17
CA TYR A 40 1.78 -6.33 -3.54
C TYR A 40 0.31 -6.23 -3.98
N TYR A 41 -0.24 -5.02 -4.10
CA TYR A 41 -1.64 -4.79 -4.46
C TYR A 41 -1.87 -4.59 -5.96
N LYS A 42 -0.83 -4.34 -6.76
CA LYS A 42 -0.86 -4.26 -8.22
C LYS A 42 -1.95 -3.30 -8.73
N THR A 43 -2.96 -3.82 -9.43
CA THR A 43 -4.08 -3.04 -9.99
C THR A 43 -4.98 -2.43 -8.92
N ASN A 44 -4.92 -2.95 -7.69
CA ASN A 44 -5.73 -2.47 -6.57
C ASN A 44 -4.96 -1.45 -5.70
N TYR A 45 -3.82 -0.97 -6.20
CA TYR A 45 -3.07 0.11 -5.59
C TYR A 45 -3.48 1.45 -6.20
N PHE A 46 -3.79 2.42 -5.34
CA PHE A 46 -4.10 3.79 -5.73
C PHE A 46 -2.97 4.72 -5.27
N GLN A 47 -2.44 5.51 -6.19
CA GLN A 47 -1.60 6.63 -5.80
C GLN A 47 -2.50 7.77 -5.33
N ILE A 48 -2.49 8.08 -4.04
CA ILE A 48 -3.25 9.21 -3.52
C ILE A 48 -2.55 10.52 -3.91
N ARG A 49 -3.24 11.37 -4.67
CA ARG A 49 -2.80 12.76 -4.95
C ARG A 49 -3.79 13.76 -4.40
N MET A 50 -3.30 14.97 -4.13
CA MET A 50 -4.12 16.04 -3.58
C MET A 50 -5.19 16.47 -4.60
N GLY A 51 -6.45 16.50 -4.15
CA GLY A 51 -7.58 16.90 -4.98
C GLY A 51 -8.14 15.81 -5.90
N GLU A 52 -7.61 14.58 -5.85
CA GLU A 52 -8.18 13.45 -6.59
C GLU A 52 -9.38 12.85 -5.84
N CYS A 53 -10.44 12.53 -6.60
CA CYS A 53 -11.55 11.72 -6.13
C CYS A 53 -11.39 10.30 -6.66
N ILE A 54 -11.39 9.32 -5.76
CA ILE A 54 -11.32 7.90 -6.11
C ILE A 54 -12.73 7.33 -6.04
N ASN A 55 -13.21 6.82 -7.18
CA ASN A 55 -14.46 6.05 -7.24
C ASN A 55 -14.09 4.56 -7.21
N LEU A 56 -14.54 3.86 -6.17
CA LEU A 56 -14.29 2.45 -5.91
C LEU A 56 -15.50 1.60 -6.32
#